data_AF-A0A1R0KU17-F1
#
_entry.id   AF-A0A1R0KU17-F1
#
_cell.length_a   1.000
_cell.length_b   1.000
_cell.length_c   1.000
_cell.angle_alpha   90.00
_cell.angle_beta   90.00
_cell.angle_gamma   90.00
#
_symmetry.space_group_name_H-M   'P 1'
#
loop_
_entity.id
_entity.type
_entity.pdbx_description
1 polymer ?
#
loop_
_entity_poly.entity_id
_entity_poly.type
_entity_poly.pdbx_seq_one_letter_code
_entity_poly.pdbx_strand_id
1 'polypeptide(L)'
;MTDRVPVFLAGVPDLNDVVNTVVNLHREHADLRGRIIAAEDDYLRRIAQAHHAGLLDWKGLISAYEQLRAWSKDNGLGTFRDRWEARIEYDRGTLSRYAGAMPNASDGTTWTGNTGFDEMDGTSCPQRGMNVAFVLFRGGQTPVFIGFTHQFRNRLKTLDKEGLIWESWLAQLCDARQEAVEVRRDLVKRYGEPNIAARPATSR
;
A
#
# COMPACT_ATOMS: atom_id res chain seq x y z
N MET A 1 -19.23 25.64 24.83
CA MET A 1 -18.35 25.92 26.00
C MET A 1 -18.80 27.24 26.58
N THR A 2 -19.28 27.23 27.82
CA THR A 2 -19.75 28.41 28.55
C THR A 2 -18.56 29.33 28.88
N ASP A 3 -18.55 30.52 28.29
CA ASP A 3 -17.73 31.68 28.66
C ASP A 3 -18.07 32.14 30.09
N ARG A 4 -17.60 31.39 31.09
CA ARG A 4 -17.58 31.87 32.47
C ARG A 4 -16.14 32.08 32.88
N VAL A 5 -15.69 33.32 32.71
CA VAL A 5 -14.54 33.84 33.45
C VAL A 5 -14.81 33.59 34.93
N PRO A 6 -13.94 32.86 35.66
CA PRO A 6 -14.09 32.71 37.10
C PRO A 6 -14.14 34.11 37.73
N VAL A 7 -15.23 34.40 38.45
CA VAL A 7 -15.53 35.69 39.10
C VAL A 7 -14.44 36.13 40.11
N PHE A 8 -13.44 35.30 40.37
CA PHE A 8 -12.40 35.49 41.39
C PHE A 8 -11.25 36.44 41.01
N LEU A 9 -11.22 37.02 39.82
CA LEU A 9 -10.06 37.78 39.33
C LEU A 9 -10.30 39.27 39.03
N ALA A 10 -11.52 39.78 39.28
CA ALA A 10 -11.95 41.13 38.89
C ALA A 10 -11.24 42.30 39.61
N GLY A 11 -10.32 42.04 40.55
CA GLY A 11 -9.67 43.05 41.40
C GLY A 11 -8.17 43.24 41.18
N VAL A 12 -7.55 42.53 40.22
CA VAL A 12 -6.11 42.64 39.95
C VAL A 12 -5.91 43.45 38.65
N PRO A 13 -5.34 44.67 38.71
CA PRO A 13 -4.97 45.44 37.52
C PRO A 13 -4.06 44.62 36.60
N ASP A 14 -4.13 44.82 35.27
CA ASP A 14 -3.48 44.03 34.20
C ASP A 14 -3.98 42.59 33.97
N LEU A 15 -4.76 42.01 34.89
CA LEU A 15 -5.20 40.62 34.72
C LEU A 15 -6.37 40.47 33.73
N ASN A 16 -7.21 41.49 33.60
CA ASN A 16 -8.32 41.48 32.64
C ASN A 16 -7.83 41.44 31.18
N ASP A 17 -6.74 42.15 30.87
CA ASP A 17 -6.15 42.15 29.53
C ASP A 17 -5.54 40.79 29.18
N VAL A 18 -4.89 40.15 30.16
CA VAL A 18 -4.39 38.78 30.02
C VAL A 18 -5.54 37.79 29.82
N VAL A 19 -6.62 37.89 30.59
CA VAL A 19 -7.80 37.03 30.43
C VAL A 19 -8.45 37.21 29.05
N ASN A 20 -8.62 38.45 28.59
CA ASN A 20 -9.14 38.73 27.25
C ASN A 20 -8.24 38.15 26.16
N THR A 21 -6.92 38.26 26.33
CA THR A 21 -5.94 37.65 25.42
C THR A 21 -6.07 36.13 25.38
N VAL A 22 -6.16 35.48 26.54
CA VAL A 22 -6.34 34.01 26.63
C VAL A 22 -7.65 33.57 25.98
N VAL A 23 -8.76 34.29 26.21
CA VAL A 23 -10.06 33.99 25.58
C VAL A 23 -9.98 34.14 24.06
N ASN A 24 -9.33 35.20 23.56
CA ASN A 24 -9.15 35.39 22.12
C ASN A 24 -8.27 34.28 21.51
N LEU A 25 -7.16 33.91 22.17
CA LEU A 25 -6.32 32.79 21.73
C LEU A 25 -7.07 31.45 21.70
N HIS A 26 -7.93 31.18 22.69
CA HIS A 26 -8.79 30.00 22.66
C HIS A 26 -9.78 30.02 21.50
N ARG A 27 -10.35 31.18 21.17
CA ARG A 27 -11.27 31.34 20.04
C ARG A 27 -10.56 31.15 18.70
N GLU A 28 -9.39 31.78 18.54
CA GLU A 28 -8.54 31.63 17.35
C GLU A 28 -8.10 30.18 17.17
N HIS A 29 -7.67 29.52 18.25
CA HIS A 29 -7.29 28.11 18.21
C HIS A 29 -8.49 27.21 17.83
N ALA A 30 -9.69 27.50 18.33
CA ALA A 30 -10.91 26.77 17.96
C ALA A 30 -11.28 26.98 16.47
N ASP A 31 -11.17 28.21 15.95
CA ASP A 31 -11.41 28.51 14.54
C ASP A 31 -10.41 27.80 13.62
N LEU A 32 -9.10 27.90 13.92
CA LEU A 32 -8.05 27.21 13.19
C LEU A 32 -8.28 25.69 13.19
N ARG A 33 -8.64 25.11 14.34
CA ARG A 33 -8.98 23.69 14.44
C ARG A 33 -10.18 23.33 13.56
N GLY A 34 -11.22 24.16 13.54
CA GLY A 34 -12.38 23.98 12.66
C GLY A 34 -12.01 24.00 11.17
N ARG A 35 -11.14 24.93 10.78
CA ARG A 35 -10.64 25.05 9.40
C ARG A 35 -9.78 23.85 8.97
N ILE A 36 -8.96 23.33 9.87
CA ILE A 36 -8.16 22.11 9.64
C ILE A 36 -9.09 20.92 9.39
N ILE A 37 -10.08 20.72 10.25
CA ILE A 37 -11.05 19.62 10.11
C ILE A 37 -11.78 19.71 8.75
N ALA A 38 -12.25 20.91 8.37
CA ALA A 38 -12.91 21.11 7.09
C ALA A 38 -12.00 20.81 5.89
N ALA A 39 -10.72 21.17 5.96
CA ALA A 39 -9.74 20.86 4.91
C ALA A 39 -9.45 19.35 4.81
N GLU A 40 -9.32 18.66 5.95
CA GLU A 40 -9.15 17.20 5.99
C GLU A 40 -10.38 16.45 5.46
N ASP A 41 -11.59 16.95 5.72
CA ASP A 41 -12.83 16.39 5.18
C ASP A 41 -12.93 16.58 3.65
N ASP A 42 -12.46 17.72 3.13
CA ASP A 42 -12.34 17.97 1.69
C ASP A 42 -11.35 17.00 1.04
N TYR A 43 -10.20 16.81 1.70
CA TYR A 43 -9.18 15.85 1.28
C TYR A 43 -9.75 14.42 1.21
N LEU A 44 -10.40 13.94 2.28
CA LEU A 44 -11.05 12.63 2.32
C LEU A 44 -12.06 12.43 1.20
N ARG A 45 -12.89 13.45 0.94
CA ARG A 45 -13.88 13.43 -0.14
C ARG A 45 -13.22 13.26 -1.50
N ARG A 46 -12.13 13.99 -1.77
CA ARG A 46 -11.39 13.89 -3.05
C ARG A 46 -10.69 12.55 -3.20
N ILE A 47 -10.10 12.02 -2.14
CA ILE A 47 -9.46 10.69 -2.13
C ILE A 47 -10.49 9.60 -2.43
N ALA A 48 -11.65 9.63 -1.77
CA ALA A 48 -12.73 8.68 -2.03
C ALA A 48 -13.20 8.77 -3.50
N GLN A 49 -13.43 9.98 -4.01
CA GLN A 49 -13.81 10.19 -5.42
C GLN A 49 -12.74 9.67 -6.40
N ALA A 50 -11.47 9.96 -6.16
CA ALA A 50 -10.37 9.50 -7.00
C ALA A 50 -10.24 7.97 -6.99
N HIS A 51 -10.43 7.32 -5.83
CA HIS A 51 -10.42 5.87 -5.72
C HIS A 51 -11.60 5.22 -6.46
N HIS A 52 -12.82 5.73 -6.28
CA HIS A 52 -14.00 5.24 -7.01
C HIS A 52 -13.88 5.43 -8.53
N ALA A 53 -13.17 6.47 -8.97
CA ALA A 53 -12.87 6.70 -10.38
C ALA A 53 -11.70 5.84 -10.92
N GLY A 54 -11.05 5.03 -10.07
CA GLY A 54 -9.88 4.22 -10.46
C GLY A 54 -8.60 5.03 -10.68
N LEU A 55 -8.59 6.31 -10.35
CA LEU A 55 -7.43 7.20 -10.47
C LEU A 55 -6.44 7.04 -9.31
N LEU A 56 -6.91 6.47 -8.20
CA LEU A 56 -6.11 6.19 -7.01
C LEU A 56 -6.16 4.69 -6.70
N ASP A 57 -5.02 4.04 -6.86
CA ASP A 57 -4.86 2.62 -6.56
C ASP A 57 -4.73 2.37 -5.04
N TRP A 58 -4.58 1.10 -4.65
CA TRP A 58 -4.47 0.71 -3.25
C TRP A 58 -3.23 1.29 -2.56
N LYS A 59 -2.13 1.50 -3.30
CA LYS A 59 -0.90 2.12 -2.77
C LYS A 59 -1.10 3.60 -2.48
N GLY A 60 -1.75 4.31 -3.39
CA GLY A 60 -2.17 5.69 -3.18
C GLY A 60 -3.13 5.81 -1.99
N LEU A 61 -4.06 4.87 -1.85
CA LEU A 61 -5.05 4.87 -0.77
C LEU A 61 -4.42 4.64 0.62
N ILE A 62 -3.49 3.69 0.78
CA ILE A 62 -2.78 3.51 2.05
C ILE A 62 -1.86 4.70 2.36
N SER A 63 -1.25 5.31 1.34
CA SER A 63 -0.45 6.53 1.52
C SER A 63 -1.31 7.69 2.02
N ALA A 64 -2.50 7.87 1.46
CA ALA A 64 -3.47 8.87 1.92
C ALA A 64 -3.92 8.63 3.37
N TYR A 65 -4.14 7.36 3.75
CA TYR A 65 -4.46 6.99 5.12
C TYR A 65 -3.35 7.39 6.10
N GLU A 66 -2.09 7.03 5.81
CA GLU A 66 -0.96 7.35 6.70
C GLU A 66 -0.70 8.86 6.77
N GLN A 67 -0.94 9.59 5.67
CA GLN A 67 -0.85 11.05 5.65
C GLN A 67 -1.90 11.70 6.57
N LEU A 68 -3.16 11.28 6.47
CA LEU A 68 -4.23 11.77 7.34
C LEU A 68 -3.95 11.44 8.81
N ARG A 69 -3.45 10.23 9.08
CA ARG A 69 -3.06 9.81 10.42
C ARG A 69 -1.95 10.69 10.99
N ALA A 70 -0.95 11.05 10.18
CA ALA A 70 0.13 11.95 10.59
C ALA A 70 -0.43 13.33 10.94
N TRP A 71 -1.24 13.94 10.06
CA TRP A 71 -1.88 15.24 10.33
C TRP A 71 -2.74 15.23 11.59
N SER A 72 -3.53 14.17 11.78
CA SER A 72 -4.39 14.05 12.96
C SER A 72 -3.56 13.96 14.25
N LYS A 73 -2.43 13.26 14.22
CA LYS A 73 -1.51 13.17 15.35
C LYS A 73 -0.89 14.53 15.67
N ASP A 74 -0.42 15.24 14.66
CA ASP A 74 0.23 16.56 14.82
C ASP A 74 -0.74 17.61 15.37
N ASN A 75 -2.03 17.50 15.03
CA ASN A 75 -3.07 18.43 15.49
C ASN A 75 -3.82 17.98 16.76
N GLY A 76 -3.44 16.85 17.36
CA GLY A 76 -4.13 16.30 18.53
C GLY A 76 -5.62 15.99 18.26
N LEU A 77 -5.94 15.62 17.02
CA LEU A 77 -7.26 15.15 16.61
C LEU A 77 -7.30 13.63 16.83
N GLY A 78 -8.15 13.14 17.74
CA GLY A 78 -8.22 11.71 18.07
C GLY A 78 -9.12 10.88 17.16
N THR A 79 -9.87 11.52 16.25
CA THR A 79 -11.03 10.92 15.54
C THR A 79 -10.79 10.70 14.05
N PHE A 80 -9.54 10.67 13.56
CA PHE A 80 -9.29 10.45 12.13
C PHE A 80 -9.81 9.11 11.63
N ARG A 81 -9.77 8.06 12.47
CA ARG A 81 -10.22 6.73 12.08
C ARG A 81 -11.70 6.75 11.74
N ASP A 82 -12.52 7.32 12.61
CA ASP A 82 -13.97 7.44 12.40
C ASP A 82 -14.29 8.25 11.14
N ARG A 83 -13.54 9.33 10.90
CA ARG A 83 -13.69 10.16 9.70
C ARG A 83 -13.29 9.45 8.41
N TRP A 84 -12.22 8.66 8.47
CA TRP A 84 -11.79 7.81 7.36
C TRP A 84 -12.86 6.77 7.03
N GLU A 85 -13.28 5.98 8.03
CA GLU A 85 -14.25 4.89 7.87
C GLU A 85 -15.64 5.42 7.44
N ALA A 86 -16.00 6.66 7.76
CA ALA A 86 -17.22 7.31 7.29
C ALA A 86 -17.23 7.63 5.78
N ARG A 87 -16.07 7.59 5.10
CA ARG A 87 -15.93 7.93 3.67
C ARG A 87 -15.30 6.83 2.83
N ILE A 88 -14.50 5.96 3.45
CA ILE A 88 -13.73 4.90 2.79
C ILE A 88 -13.93 3.63 3.61
N GLU A 89 -14.51 2.61 2.97
CA GLU A 89 -15.00 1.38 3.63
C GLU A 89 -13.88 0.45 4.13
N TYR A 90 -12.61 0.80 3.92
CA TYR A 90 -11.47 -0.06 4.18
C TYR A 90 -10.68 0.41 5.39
N ASP A 91 -10.46 -0.51 6.34
CA ASP A 91 -9.53 -0.26 7.44
C ASP A 91 -8.07 -0.34 6.99
N ARG A 92 -7.16 0.12 7.86
CA ARG A 92 -5.71 0.10 7.59
C ARG A 92 -5.20 -1.29 7.22
N GLY A 93 -5.66 -2.34 7.91
CA GLY A 93 -5.20 -3.71 7.67
C GLY A 93 -5.56 -4.19 6.27
N THR A 94 -6.79 -3.91 5.84
CA THR A 94 -7.31 -4.19 4.50
C THR A 94 -6.54 -3.41 3.44
N LEU A 95 -6.31 -2.12 3.66
CA LEU A 95 -5.51 -1.27 2.78
C LEU A 95 -4.08 -1.78 2.64
N SER A 96 -3.40 -2.10 3.75
CA SER A 96 -2.04 -2.64 3.72
C SER A 96 -1.98 -3.97 2.96
N ARG A 97 -2.97 -4.85 3.14
CA ARG A 97 -3.05 -6.12 2.43
C ARG A 97 -3.21 -5.92 0.92
N TYR A 98 -4.12 -5.06 0.49
CA TYR A 98 -4.33 -4.81 -0.94
C TYR A 98 -3.17 -4.03 -1.56
N ALA A 99 -2.60 -3.06 -0.86
CA ALA A 99 -1.44 -2.31 -1.32
C ALA A 99 -0.19 -3.20 -1.46
N GLY A 100 0.04 -4.13 -0.52
CA GLY A 100 1.13 -5.11 -0.63
C GLY A 100 0.97 -6.03 -1.83
N ALA A 101 -0.28 -6.43 -2.12
CA ALA A 101 -0.60 -7.26 -3.27
C ALA A 101 -0.35 -6.57 -4.64
N MET A 102 -0.19 -5.25 -4.69
CA MET A 102 0.02 -4.52 -5.95
C MET A 102 1.45 -4.68 -6.48
N PRO A 103 1.65 -4.59 -7.81
CA PRO A 103 2.98 -4.58 -8.43
C PRO A 103 3.95 -3.61 -7.75
N ASN A 104 5.18 -4.05 -7.50
CA ASN A 104 6.20 -3.28 -6.74
C ASN A 104 7.26 -2.59 -7.61
N ALA A 105 7.28 -2.85 -8.91
CA ALA A 105 8.10 -2.12 -9.86
C ALA A 105 7.47 -0.77 -10.26
N SER A 106 8.29 0.12 -10.81
CA SER A 106 7.87 1.46 -11.24
C SER A 106 6.92 1.47 -12.44
N ASP A 107 6.82 0.36 -13.17
CA ASP A 107 5.90 0.21 -14.31
C ASP A 107 4.44 0.00 -13.88
N GLY A 108 4.19 -0.23 -12.59
CA GLY A 108 2.85 -0.46 -12.05
C GLY A 108 2.23 -1.80 -12.43
N THR A 109 2.95 -2.67 -13.16
CA THR A 109 2.45 -3.96 -13.66
C THR A 109 3.32 -5.14 -13.25
N THR A 110 4.55 -4.90 -12.79
CA THR A 110 5.51 -5.94 -12.46
C THR A 110 5.73 -6.07 -10.94
N TRP A 111 5.69 -7.31 -10.46
CA TRP A 111 6.26 -7.70 -9.17
C TRP A 111 7.67 -8.24 -9.37
N THR A 112 8.54 -7.93 -8.43
CA THR A 112 9.90 -8.46 -8.35
C THR A 112 10.19 -8.94 -6.93
N GLY A 113 11.02 -9.98 -6.83
CA GLY A 113 11.55 -10.45 -5.56
C GLY A 113 12.94 -11.05 -5.73
N ASN A 114 13.75 -10.97 -4.68
CA ASN A 114 15.16 -11.38 -4.64
C ASN A 114 15.38 -12.56 -3.69
N THR A 115 14.36 -13.40 -3.54
CA THR A 115 14.38 -14.54 -2.63
C THR A 115 13.83 -15.81 -3.29
N GLY A 116 14.24 -16.96 -2.74
CA GLY A 116 13.63 -18.27 -2.99
C GLY A 116 12.23 -18.39 -2.39
N PHE A 117 11.63 -19.59 -2.44
CA PHE A 117 10.27 -19.79 -1.92
C PHE A 117 10.14 -19.55 -0.40
N ASP A 118 11.10 -20.02 0.39
CA ASP A 118 11.03 -19.99 1.86
C ASP A 118 11.07 -18.57 2.44
N GLU A 119 11.78 -17.67 1.78
CA GLU A 119 11.94 -16.26 2.16
C GLU A 119 10.98 -15.34 1.40
N MET A 120 10.04 -15.90 0.63
CA MET A 120 9.06 -15.10 -0.11
C MET A 120 7.97 -14.59 0.83
N ASP A 121 7.89 -13.27 0.94
CA ASP A 121 6.80 -12.60 1.63
C ASP A 121 5.46 -12.79 0.88
N GLY A 122 4.50 -13.41 1.57
CA GLY A 122 3.16 -13.65 1.04
C GLY A 122 2.34 -12.38 0.79
N THR A 123 2.77 -11.24 1.31
CA THR A 123 2.13 -9.95 1.08
C THR A 123 2.70 -9.18 -0.10
N SER A 124 3.90 -9.54 -0.57
CA SER A 124 4.63 -8.81 -1.63
C SER A 124 4.64 -9.56 -2.98
N CYS A 125 3.64 -10.40 -3.23
CA CYS A 125 3.53 -11.20 -4.46
C CYS A 125 2.09 -11.23 -5.01
N PRO A 126 1.91 -11.61 -6.30
CA PRO A 126 0.59 -11.71 -6.91
C PRO A 126 -0.38 -12.58 -6.10
N GLN A 127 -1.59 -12.05 -5.87
CA GLN A 127 -2.64 -12.75 -5.14
C GLN A 127 -3.28 -13.86 -5.98
N ARG A 128 -3.96 -14.78 -5.29
CA ARG A 128 -4.72 -15.85 -5.95
C ARG A 128 -5.80 -15.25 -6.86
N GLY A 129 -5.87 -15.74 -8.10
CA GLY A 129 -6.83 -15.30 -9.12
C GLY A 129 -6.24 -14.30 -10.12
N MET A 130 -5.14 -13.63 -9.80
CA MET A 130 -4.46 -12.71 -10.73
C MET A 130 -3.72 -13.51 -11.81
N ASN A 131 -4.04 -13.26 -13.08
CA ASN A 131 -3.28 -13.83 -14.18
C ASN A 131 -1.92 -13.14 -14.24
N VAL A 132 -0.85 -13.92 -14.19
CA VAL A 132 0.51 -13.40 -14.33
C VAL A 132 1.36 -14.27 -15.24
N ALA A 133 2.25 -13.64 -16.00
CA ALA A 133 3.38 -14.29 -16.64
C ALA A 133 4.65 -14.00 -15.82
N PHE A 134 5.51 -14.98 -15.60
CA PHE A 134 6.61 -14.84 -14.66
C PHE A 134 7.88 -15.56 -15.09
N VAL A 135 9.00 -15.08 -14.55
CA VAL A 135 10.34 -15.61 -14.74
C VAL A 135 10.98 -15.86 -13.39
N LEU A 136 11.65 -17.00 -13.25
CA LEU A 136 12.52 -17.32 -12.12
C LEU A 136 13.97 -17.30 -12.61
N PHE A 137 14.86 -16.71 -11.82
CA PHE A 137 16.25 -16.50 -12.17
C PHE A 137 17.20 -17.16 -11.16
N ARG A 138 18.35 -17.60 -11.65
CA ARG A 138 19.50 -18.04 -10.84
C ARG A 138 20.75 -17.30 -11.32
N GLY A 139 21.69 -17.01 -10.42
CA GLY A 139 23.02 -16.50 -10.78
C GLY A 139 22.96 -15.16 -11.52
N GLY A 140 22.18 -14.20 -11.03
CA GLY A 140 22.22 -12.81 -11.54
C GLY A 140 21.61 -12.61 -12.94
N GLN A 141 20.39 -13.13 -13.17
CA GLN A 141 19.52 -12.99 -14.36
C GLN A 141 19.50 -14.15 -15.37
N THR A 142 20.10 -15.31 -15.09
CA THR A 142 19.90 -16.49 -15.95
C THR A 142 18.50 -17.08 -15.70
N PRO A 143 17.59 -17.14 -16.68
CA PRO A 143 16.25 -17.68 -16.45
C PRO A 143 16.32 -19.21 -16.28
N VAL A 144 15.77 -19.70 -15.17
CA VAL A 144 15.64 -21.14 -14.90
C VAL A 144 14.23 -21.66 -15.14
N PHE A 145 13.24 -20.77 -15.17
CA PHE A 145 11.86 -21.10 -15.50
C PHE A 145 11.10 -19.87 -16.01
N ILE A 146 10.29 -20.06 -17.05
CA ILE A 146 9.38 -19.02 -17.57
C ILE A 146 8.00 -19.64 -17.78
N GLY A 147 7.00 -19.08 -17.11
CA GLY A 147 5.63 -19.62 -17.12
C GLY A 147 4.56 -18.56 -16.97
N PHE A 148 3.31 -19.01 -16.87
CA PHE A 148 2.18 -18.18 -16.50
C PHE A 148 1.23 -18.96 -15.60
N THR A 149 0.45 -18.26 -14.76
CA THR A 149 -0.46 -18.88 -13.80
C THR A 149 -1.46 -17.86 -13.25
N HIS A 150 -2.57 -18.35 -12.69
CA HIS A 150 -3.49 -17.55 -11.84
C HIS A 150 -3.35 -17.88 -10.35
N GLN A 151 -2.39 -18.74 -10.00
CA GLN A 151 -2.09 -19.17 -8.63
C GLN A 151 -0.58 -19.10 -8.39
N PHE A 152 -0.03 -17.88 -8.46
CA PHE A 152 1.41 -17.63 -8.45
C PHE A 152 2.15 -18.34 -7.32
N ARG A 153 1.77 -18.06 -6.07
CA ARG A 153 2.40 -18.66 -4.88
C ARG A 153 2.33 -20.19 -4.86
N ASN A 154 1.17 -20.76 -5.21
CA ASN A 154 1.02 -22.23 -5.27
C ASN A 154 1.91 -22.84 -6.35
N ARG A 155 2.03 -22.16 -7.50
CA ARG A 155 2.90 -22.63 -8.58
C ARG A 155 4.36 -22.61 -8.17
N LEU A 156 4.83 -21.55 -7.50
CA LEU A 156 6.19 -21.50 -6.97
C LEU A 156 6.44 -22.58 -5.94
N LYS A 157 5.50 -22.82 -5.02
CA LYS A 157 5.59 -23.91 -4.04
C LYS A 157 5.75 -25.27 -4.70
N THR A 158 5.02 -25.52 -5.80
CA THR A 158 5.15 -26.77 -6.56
C THR A 158 6.53 -26.88 -7.22
N LEU A 159 7.03 -25.80 -7.83
CA LEU A 159 8.34 -25.78 -8.48
C LEU A 159 9.48 -26.00 -7.47
N ASP A 160 9.39 -25.38 -6.29
CA ASP A 160 10.33 -25.59 -5.19
C ASP A 160 10.37 -27.06 -4.75
N LYS A 161 9.19 -27.66 -4.53
CA LYS A 161 9.07 -29.09 -4.22
C LYS A 161 9.57 -30.02 -5.32
N GLU A 162 9.52 -29.57 -6.59
CA GLU A 162 10.08 -30.28 -7.74
C GLU A 162 11.61 -30.13 -7.85
N GLY A 163 12.24 -29.39 -6.93
CA GLY A 163 13.69 -29.18 -6.87
C GLY A 163 14.19 -28.02 -7.74
N LEU A 164 13.30 -27.16 -8.23
CA LEU A 164 13.72 -25.97 -8.95
C LEU A 164 14.29 -24.95 -7.95
N ILE A 165 15.58 -24.63 -8.06
CA ILE A 165 16.22 -23.59 -7.25
C ILE A 165 16.30 -22.28 -8.02
N TRP A 166 15.86 -21.18 -7.42
CA TRP A 166 15.99 -19.82 -7.93
C TRP A 166 16.37 -18.86 -6.80
N GLU A 167 16.90 -17.70 -7.16
CA GLU A 167 17.37 -16.66 -6.23
C GLU A 167 16.55 -15.37 -6.39
N SER A 168 15.94 -15.16 -7.54
CA SER A 168 15.08 -14.00 -7.79
C SER A 168 13.98 -14.35 -8.78
N TRP A 169 12.95 -13.51 -8.81
CA TRP A 169 11.79 -13.72 -9.64
C TRP A 169 11.17 -12.40 -10.07
N LEU A 170 10.45 -12.47 -11.18
CA LEU A 170 9.68 -11.38 -11.75
C LEU A 170 8.32 -11.93 -12.19
N ALA A 171 7.24 -11.22 -11.94
CA ALA A 171 5.90 -11.55 -12.43
C ALA A 171 5.25 -10.29 -13.01
N GLN A 172 4.65 -10.39 -14.19
CA GLN A 172 3.92 -9.30 -14.84
C GLN A 172 2.43 -9.60 -14.78
N LEU A 173 1.64 -8.60 -14.37
CA LEU A 173 0.18 -8.65 -14.36
C LEU A 173 -0.35 -8.79 -15.79
N CYS A 174 -1.40 -9.59 -15.94
CA CYS A 174 -2.15 -9.72 -17.17
C CYS A 174 -3.64 -9.67 -16.83
N ASP A 175 -4.43 -9.05 -17.69
CA ASP A 175 -5.89 -8.96 -17.54
C ASP A 175 -6.53 -10.32 -17.79
N ALA A 176 -5.99 -11.07 -18.75
CA ALA A 176 -6.53 -12.35 -19.16
C ALA A 176 -5.46 -13.45 -19.33
N ARG A 177 -5.91 -14.70 -19.33
CA ARG A 177 -5.07 -15.86 -19.62
C ARG A 177 -4.39 -15.76 -20.99
N GLN A 178 -5.10 -15.27 -22.00
CA GLN A 178 -4.58 -15.14 -23.36
C GLN A 178 -3.38 -14.18 -23.41
N GLU A 179 -3.53 -13.01 -22.79
CA GLU A 179 -2.44 -12.05 -22.63
C GLU A 179 -1.26 -12.67 -21.87
N ALA A 180 -1.50 -13.43 -20.80
CA ALA A 180 -0.42 -14.10 -20.07
C ALA A 180 0.40 -15.08 -20.94
N VAL A 181 -0.22 -15.68 -21.97
CA VAL A 181 0.51 -16.50 -22.96
C VAL A 181 1.39 -15.65 -23.86
N GLU A 182 0.92 -14.48 -24.28
CA GLU A 182 1.64 -13.54 -25.12
C GLU A 182 2.81 -12.91 -24.36
N VAL A 183 2.55 -12.40 -23.16
CA VAL A 183 3.58 -11.88 -22.26
C VAL A 183 4.63 -12.95 -21.94
N ARG A 184 4.23 -14.21 -21.72
CA ARG A 184 5.19 -15.32 -21.58
C ARG A 184 6.12 -15.45 -22.79
N ARG A 185 5.58 -15.38 -24.02
CA ARG A 185 6.42 -15.46 -25.24
C ARG A 185 7.41 -14.31 -25.30
N ASP A 186 7.00 -13.11 -24.91
CA ASP A 186 7.89 -11.95 -24.89
C ASP A 186 8.95 -12.04 -23.79
N LEU A 187 8.62 -12.61 -22.63
CA LEU A 187 9.61 -12.93 -21.59
C LEU A 187 10.64 -13.96 -22.10
N VAL A 188 10.22 -14.99 -22.84
CA VAL A 188 11.14 -15.95 -23.47
C VAL A 188 12.05 -15.27 -24.49
N LYS A 189 11.52 -14.39 -25.35
CA LYS A 189 12.34 -13.62 -26.29
C LYS A 189 13.34 -12.71 -25.56
N ARG A 190 12.95 -12.12 -24.43
CA ARG A 190 13.75 -11.16 -23.67
C ARG A 190 14.89 -11.83 -22.89
N TYR A 191 14.61 -12.94 -22.22
CA TYR A 191 15.56 -13.58 -21.30
C TYR A 191 16.19 -14.85 -21.87
N GLY A 192 15.68 -15.38 -22.97
CA GLY A 192 16.07 -16.66 -23.53
C GLY A 192 15.23 -17.83 -22.99
N GLU A 193 15.32 -18.97 -23.67
CA GLU A 193 14.68 -20.20 -23.19
C GLU A 193 15.41 -20.74 -21.96
N PRO A 194 14.69 -21.12 -20.89
CA PRO A 194 15.31 -21.71 -19.72
C PRO A 194 16.01 -23.02 -20.07
N ASN A 195 17.25 -23.18 -19.60
CA ASN A 195 17.96 -24.45 -19.77
C ASN A 195 17.51 -25.45 -18.69
N ILE A 196 16.35 -26.09 -18.91
CA ILE A 196 15.74 -27.07 -17.98
C ILE A 196 16.52 -28.41 -17.99
N ALA A 197 17.53 -28.57 -18.86
CA ALA A 197 18.19 -29.86 -19.10
C ALA A 197 19.22 -30.28 -18.03
N ALA A 198 19.61 -29.41 -17.10
CA ALA A 198 20.58 -29.75 -16.06
C ALA A 198 19.88 -30.11 -14.74
N ARG A 199 19.18 -31.25 -14.70
CA ARG A 199 18.90 -31.92 -13.42
C ARG A 199 20.24 -32.47 -12.90
N PRO A 200 20.77 -32.00 -11.75
CA PRO A 200 21.77 -32.82 -11.06
C PRO A 200 21.08 -34.15 -10.72
N ALA A 201 21.73 -35.26 -11.04
CA ALA A 201 21.27 -36.58 -10.66
C ALA A 201 21.01 -36.57 -9.16
N THR A 202 19.77 -36.84 -8.75
CA THR A 202 19.41 -37.05 -7.35
C THR A 202 20.25 -38.22 -6.83
N SER A 203 21.30 -37.90 -6.08
CA SER A 203 22.00 -38.87 -5.22
C SER A 203 20.99 -39.34 -4.19
N ARG A 204 20.68 -40.64 -4.21
CA ARG A 204 19.96 -41.32 -3.13
C ARG A 204 20.79 -41.40 -1.87
#